data_AF-A0A9E3YXP5-F1
#
_entry.id   AF-A0A9E3YXP5-F1
#
_cell.length_a   1.000
_cell.length_b   1.000
_cell.length_c   1.000
_cell.angle_alpha   90.00
_cell.angle_beta   90.00
_cell.angle_gamma   90.00
#
_symmetry.space_group_name_H-M   'P 1'
#
loop_
_entity.id
_entity.type
_entity.pdbx_description
1 polymer ?
#
loop_
_entity_poly.entity_id
_entity_poly.type
_entity_poly.pdbx_seq_one_letter_code
_entity_poly.pdbx_strand_id
1 'polypeptide(L)'
;MDSDSKTQAVDAASYSREFNGTPRLYLLASIITGLYLGVSIPLGYGLIRYHFLGDASVFSFQLLLYTALFFVVYIPLSYRIMLKYDGLLSSGTQWAHKKANVTLIEQKEHRRFG
;
A
#
# COMPACT_ATOMS: atom_id res chain seq x y z
N MET A 1 28.06 -41.57 -15.09
CA MET A 1 28.85 -41.39 -13.87
C MET A 1 29.75 -40.18 -14.07
N ASP A 2 29.64 -39.06 -13.39
CA ASP A 2 28.67 -38.48 -12.47
C ASP A 2 29.28 -37.11 -12.17
N SER A 3 28.67 -36.01 -12.62
CA SER A 3 28.81 -34.68 -12.00
C SER A 3 27.96 -33.64 -12.74
N ASP A 4 26.68 -33.97 -12.94
CA ASP A 4 25.59 -33.00 -13.19
C ASP A 4 25.24 -32.17 -11.93
N SER A 5 26.06 -32.25 -10.87
CA SER A 5 25.77 -31.68 -9.55
C SER A 5 26.22 -30.24 -9.37
N LYS A 6 26.95 -29.63 -10.31
CA LYS A 6 27.29 -28.19 -10.24
C LYS A 6 26.17 -27.26 -10.73
N THR A 7 25.04 -27.83 -11.11
CA THR A 7 23.80 -27.09 -11.45
C THR A 7 22.93 -26.83 -10.21
N GLN A 8 23.36 -27.23 -9.01
CA GLN A 8 22.68 -26.96 -7.73
C GLN A 8 23.24 -25.74 -6.97
N ALA A 9 23.90 -24.81 -7.66
CA ALA A 9 24.11 -23.45 -7.15
C ALA A 9 22.91 -22.51 -7.46
N VAL A 10 21.74 -23.09 -7.77
CA VAL A 10 20.51 -22.38 -8.14
C VAL A 10 19.67 -22.00 -6.90
N ASP A 11 19.96 -22.56 -5.72
CA ASP A 11 19.06 -22.45 -4.55
C ASP A 11 19.47 -21.44 -3.46
N ALA A 12 20.41 -20.54 -3.75
CA ALA A 12 20.69 -19.39 -2.89
C ALA A 12 20.32 -18.06 -3.57
N ALA A 13 19.35 -18.09 -4.48
CA ALA A 13 18.68 -16.89 -4.94
C ALA A 13 17.94 -16.28 -3.74
N SER A 14 18.61 -15.37 -3.03
CA SER A 14 18.00 -14.36 -2.18
C SER A 14 16.98 -13.60 -3.02
N TYR A 15 15.76 -14.12 -3.15
CA TYR A 15 14.63 -13.51 -3.84
C TYR A 15 14.06 -12.35 -3.01
N SER A 16 14.91 -11.43 -2.56
CA SER A 16 14.46 -10.09 -2.21
C SER A 16 14.57 -9.25 -3.48
N ARG A 17 13.56 -9.34 -4.36
CA ARG A 17 13.46 -8.43 -5.49
C ARG A 17 13.50 -7.00 -4.93
N GLU A 18 14.46 -6.20 -5.37
CA GLU A 18 14.65 -4.86 -4.86
C GLU A 18 13.40 -4.02 -5.22
N PHE A 19 12.70 -3.54 -4.18
CA PHE A 19 11.67 -2.53 -4.34
C PHE A 19 12.33 -1.28 -4.93
N ASN A 20 11.67 -0.63 -5.89
CA ASN A 20 12.22 0.59 -6.49
C ASN A 20 12.08 1.78 -5.54
N GLY A 21 11.03 1.78 -4.72
CA GLY A 21 10.80 2.76 -3.68
C GLY A 21 11.15 2.23 -2.29
N THR A 22 11.45 3.15 -1.36
CA THR A 22 11.56 2.78 0.06
C THR A 22 10.17 2.57 0.65
N PRO A 23 9.95 1.56 1.52
CA PRO A 23 8.65 1.34 2.18
C PRO A 23 8.10 2.59 2.89
N ARG A 24 8.99 3.44 3.43
CA ARG A 24 8.62 4.71 4.05
C ARG A 24 7.98 5.69 3.06
N LEU A 25 8.45 5.74 1.82
CA LEU A 25 7.86 6.61 0.78
C LEU A 25 6.45 6.16 0.43
N TYR A 26 6.19 4.86 0.30
CA TYR A 26 4.84 4.35 0.02
C TYR A 26 3.86 4.59 1.17
N LEU A 27 4.33 4.49 2.41
CA LEU A 27 3.53 4.84 3.58
C LEU A 27 3.18 6.33 3.57
N LEU A 28 4.17 7.20 3.34
CA LEU A 28 3.98 8.65 3.25
C LEU A 28 3.02 9.01 2.11
N ALA A 29 3.19 8.41 0.94
CA ALA A 29 2.30 8.61 -0.19
C ALA A 29 0.87 8.18 0.14
N SER A 30 0.68 7.03 0.79
CA SER A 30 -0.64 6.55 1.22
C SER A 30 -1.30 7.49 2.22
N ILE A 31 -0.55 8.05 3.17
CA ILE A 31 -1.04 9.05 4.13
C ILE A 31 -1.44 10.33 3.39
N ILE A 32 -0.59 10.87 2.53
CA ILE A 32 -0.87 12.13 1.79
C ILE A 32 -2.09 11.96 0.90
N THR A 33 -2.16 10.86 0.14
CA THR A 33 -3.28 10.58 -0.76
C THR A 33 -4.57 10.36 0.02
N GLY A 34 -4.49 9.64 1.14
CA GLY A 34 -5.60 9.47 2.07
C GLY A 34 -6.07 10.80 2.63
N LEU A 35 -5.15 11.71 3.00
CA LEU A 35 -5.49 13.01 3.57
C LEU A 35 -6.16 13.90 2.54
N TYR A 36 -5.61 13.92 1.34
CA TYR A 36 -6.17 14.64 0.21
C TYR A 36 -7.60 14.18 -0.08
N LEU A 37 -7.84 12.89 -0.26
CA LEU A 37 -9.18 12.34 -0.54
C LEU A 37 -10.13 12.47 0.65
N GLY A 38 -9.67 12.06 1.82
CA GLY A 38 -10.46 12.01 3.05
C GLY A 38 -10.88 13.38 3.56
N VAL A 39 -10.17 14.45 3.20
CA VAL A 39 -10.57 15.84 3.54
C VAL A 39 -11.30 16.51 2.38
N SER A 40 -10.79 16.42 1.14
CA SER A 40 -11.38 17.16 0.02
C SER A 40 -12.82 16.76 -0.29
N ILE A 41 -13.15 15.47 -0.21
CA ILE A 41 -14.48 14.95 -0.52
C ILE A 41 -15.54 15.46 0.50
N PRO A 42 -15.39 15.23 1.81
CA PRO A 42 -16.39 15.70 2.77
C PRO A 42 -16.46 17.22 2.85
N LEU A 43 -15.33 17.91 2.68
CA LEU A 43 -15.29 19.37 2.73
C LEU A 43 -15.96 19.98 1.48
N GLY A 44 -15.74 19.41 0.30
CA GLY A 44 -16.45 19.78 -0.93
C GLY A 44 -17.96 19.54 -0.82
N TYR A 45 -18.37 18.38 -0.32
CA TYR A 45 -19.79 18.08 -0.08
C TYR A 45 -20.42 19.04 0.94
N GLY A 46 -19.72 19.31 2.05
CA GLY A 46 -20.16 20.26 3.08
C GLY A 46 -20.32 21.67 2.52
N LEU A 47 -19.38 22.14 1.72
CA LEU A 47 -19.46 23.45 1.06
C LEU A 47 -20.65 23.56 0.10
N ILE A 48 -20.90 22.53 -0.71
CA ILE A 48 -22.06 22.51 -1.62
C ILE A 48 -23.35 22.56 -0.81
N ARG A 49 -23.51 21.70 0.19
CA ARG A 49 -24.70 21.69 1.05
C ARG A 49 -24.91 23.00 1.78
N TYR A 50 -23.85 23.57 2.34
CA TYR A 50 -23.90 24.85 3.02
C TYR A 50 -24.30 25.99 2.07
N HIS A 51 -23.71 26.05 0.88
CA HIS A 51 -23.99 27.11 -0.08
C HIS A 51 -25.41 27.01 -0.67
N PHE A 52 -25.90 25.81 -0.98
CA PHE A 52 -27.20 25.65 -1.65
C PHE A 52 -28.38 25.51 -0.69
N LEU A 53 -28.18 24.98 0.51
CA LEU A 53 -29.25 24.67 1.46
C LEU A 53 -29.12 25.42 2.80
N GLY A 54 -28.02 26.16 3.02
CA GLY A 54 -27.76 26.84 4.29
C GLY A 54 -27.55 25.88 5.47
N ASP A 55 -27.40 24.58 5.20
CA ASP A 55 -27.41 23.55 6.22
C ASP A 55 -25.99 23.24 6.70
N ALA A 56 -25.69 23.64 7.93
CA ALA A 56 -24.40 23.38 8.59
C ALA A 56 -24.38 22.03 9.34
N SER A 57 -25.52 21.32 9.43
CA SER A 57 -25.62 20.03 10.14
C SER A 57 -24.72 18.94 9.54
N VAL A 58 -24.26 19.14 8.31
CA VAL A 58 -23.36 18.26 7.59
C VAL A 58 -21.98 18.17 8.24
N PHE A 59 -21.55 19.22 8.96
CA PHE A 59 -20.31 19.23 9.75
C PHE A 59 -20.51 18.62 11.13
N SER A 60 -21.07 17.41 11.19
CA SER A 60 -21.35 16.71 12.44
C SER A 60 -20.16 15.84 12.89
N PHE A 61 -20.19 15.42 14.15
CA PHE A 61 -19.25 14.45 14.68
C PHE A 61 -19.28 13.11 13.91
N GLN A 62 -20.42 12.75 13.32
CA GLN A 62 -20.54 11.56 12.48
C GLN A 62 -19.65 11.65 11.24
N LEU A 63 -19.52 12.84 10.64
CA LEU A 63 -18.62 13.07 9.51
C LEU A 63 -17.16 12.84 9.91
N LEU A 64 -16.75 13.31 11.09
CA LEU A 64 -15.41 13.05 11.64
C LEU A 64 -15.19 11.55 11.87
N LEU A 65 -16.17 10.84 12.41
CA LEU A 65 -16.11 9.40 12.63
C LEU A 65 -15.94 8.63 11.31
N TYR A 66 -16.73 8.95 10.29
CA TYR A 66 -16.62 8.32 8.97
C TYR A 66 -15.29 8.61 8.30
N THR A 67 -14.80 9.85 8.43
CA THR A 67 -13.50 10.26 7.91
C THR A 67 -12.36 9.49 8.60
N ALA A 68 -12.42 9.34 9.93
CA ALA A 68 -11.46 8.53 10.69
C ALA A 68 -11.50 7.05 10.27
N LEU A 69 -12.69 6.47 10.12
CA LEU A 69 -12.86 5.09 9.68
C LEU A 69 -12.33 4.88 8.26
N PHE A 70 -12.55 5.85 7.36
CA PHE A 70 -11.95 5.87 6.04
C PHE A 70 -10.43 5.80 6.10
N PHE A 71 -9.79 6.63 6.93
CA PHE A 71 -8.32 6.60 7.08
C PHE A 71 -7.79 5.25 7.57
N VAL A 72 -8.46 4.68 8.58
CA VAL A 72 -8.07 3.37 9.17
C VAL A 72 -8.10 2.26 8.12
N VAL A 73 -9.02 2.31 7.17
CA VAL A 73 -9.13 1.29 6.12
C VAL A 73 -8.27 1.63 4.89
N TYR A 74 -8.30 2.88 4.44
CA TYR A 74 -7.67 3.32 3.20
C TYR A 74 -6.15 3.29 3.26
N ILE A 75 -5.54 3.81 4.33
CA ILE A 75 -4.07 3.89 4.45
C ILE A 75 -3.42 2.50 4.37
N PRO A 76 -3.81 1.48 5.16
CA PRO A 76 -3.17 0.17 5.08
C PRO A 76 -3.45 -0.54 3.76
N LEU A 77 -4.64 -0.35 3.18
CA LEU A 77 -4.99 -0.94 1.89
C LEU A 77 -4.16 -0.33 0.75
N SER A 78 -4.12 1.01 0.67
CA SER A 78 -3.30 1.76 -0.29
C SER A 78 -1.83 1.38 -0.19
N TYR A 79 -1.30 1.33 1.04
CA TYR A 79 0.09 0.96 1.29
C TYR A 79 0.39 -0.46 0.78
N ARG A 80 -0.46 -1.44 1.10
CA ARG A 80 -0.31 -2.82 0.63
C ARG A 80 -0.40 -2.91 -0.89
N ILE A 81 -1.31 -2.16 -1.51
CA ILE A 81 -1.48 -2.12 -2.97
C ILE A 81 -0.22 -1.55 -3.64
N MET A 82 0.31 -0.44 -3.13
CA MET A 82 1.53 0.17 -3.66
C MET A 82 2.73 -0.79 -3.58
N LEU A 83 2.92 -1.46 -2.43
CA LEU A 83 3.97 -2.47 -2.29
C LEU A 83 3.77 -3.66 -3.23
N LYS A 84 2.53 -4.14 -3.39
CA LYS A 84 2.22 -5.24 -4.30
C LYS A 84 2.53 -4.87 -5.74
N TYR A 85 2.13 -3.68 -6.19
CA TYR A 85 2.40 -3.23 -7.55
C TYR A 85 3.87 -2.95 -7.80
N ASP A 86 4.58 -2.35 -6.84
CA ASP A 86 6.03 -2.17 -6.96
C ASP A 86 6.74 -3.53 -7.04
N GLY A 87 6.42 -4.48 -6.15
CA GLY A 87 7.00 -5.83 -6.20
C GLY A 87 6.69 -6.61 -7.48
N LEU A 88 5.53 -6.37 -8.12
CA LEU A 88 5.16 -7.01 -9.39
C LEU A 88 5.83 -6.33 -10.60
N LEU A 89 5.85 -4.99 -10.62
CA LEU A 89 6.16 -4.19 -11.81
C LEU A 89 7.57 -3.56 -11.79
N SER A 90 8.26 -3.51 -10.65
CA SER A 90 9.60 -2.90 -10.58
C SER A 90 10.64 -3.80 -11.25
N SER A 91 11.28 -3.30 -12.30
CA SER A 91 12.51 -3.92 -12.83
C SER A 91 13.60 -2.87 -12.88
N GLY A 92 14.18 -2.54 -11.72
CA GLY A 92 15.37 -1.70 -11.52
C GLY A 92 15.31 -0.31 -12.17
N THR A 93 15.39 -0.26 -13.49
CA THR A 93 15.44 0.95 -14.31
C THR A 93 14.15 1.26 -15.08
N GLN A 94 13.20 0.33 -15.20
CA GLN A 94 11.94 0.55 -15.94
C GLN A 94 10.74 -0.18 -15.33
N TRP A 95 9.55 0.43 -15.46
CA TRP A 95 8.27 -0.19 -15.16
C TRP A 95 7.90 -1.14 -16.31
N ALA A 96 8.29 -2.42 -16.20
CA ALA A 96 7.98 -3.43 -17.19
C ALA A 96 7.09 -4.50 -16.56
N HIS A 97 5.93 -4.76 -17.19
CA HIS A 97 5.01 -5.77 -16.71
C HIS A 97 5.60 -7.17 -16.94
N LYS A 98 6.28 -7.71 -15.93
CA LYS A 98 6.77 -9.09 -15.94
C LYS A 98 5.82 -9.98 -15.14
N LYS A 99 5.45 -11.15 -15.69
CA LYS A 99 4.77 -12.21 -14.93
C LYS A 99 5.74 -12.74 -13.86
N ALA A 100 5.80 -12.09 -12.72
CA ALA A 100 6.52 -12.57 -11.55
C ALA A 100 5.50 -13.10 -10.55
N ASN A 101 5.61 -14.38 -10.18
CA ASN A 101 4.84 -14.97 -9.10
C ASN A 101 5.50 -14.54 -7.79
N VAL A 102 5.14 -13.35 -7.30
CA VAL A 102 5.74 -12.79 -6.08
C VAL A 102 5.01 -13.38 -4.88
N THR A 103 5.63 -14.34 -4.21
CA THR A 103 5.27 -14.74 -2.85
C THR A 103 5.59 -13.56 -1.93
N LEU A 104 4.54 -12.86 -1.48
CA LEU A 104 4.67 -11.92 -0.38
C LEU A 104 5.23 -12.71 0.80
N ILE A 105 6.39 -12.31 1.32
CA ILE A 105 6.93 -12.89 2.55
C ILE A 105 5.93 -12.50 3.65
N GLU A 106 5.00 -13.40 3.95
CA GLU A 106 4.16 -13.29 5.11
C GLU A 106 5.06 -13.14 6.34
N GLN A 107 4.65 -12.24 7.20
CA GLN A 107 5.27 -11.89 8.46
C GLN A 107 5.77 -13.17 9.14
N LYS A 108 7.11 -13.34 9.22
CA LYS A 108 7.73 -14.40 10.00
C LYS A 108 7.09 -14.39 11.39
N GLU A 109 6.25 -15.36 11.67
CA GLU A 109 5.76 -15.62 13.00
C GLU A 109 6.97 -15.68 13.93
N HIS A 110 6.89 -14.91 15.01
CA HIS A 110 7.85 -14.93 16.09
C HIS A 110 8.08 -16.39 16.51
N ARG A 111 9.31 -16.90 16.29
CA ARG A 111 9.79 -18.10 16.97
C ARG A 111 9.59 -17.89 18.48
N ARG A 112 8.58 -18.55 19.05
CA ARG A 112 8.58 -18.85 20.48
C ARG A 112 9.64 -19.91 20.73
N PHE A 113 10.39 -19.65 21.79
CA PHE A 113 11.34 -20.51 22.47
C PHE A 113 11.10 -22.02 22.31
N GLY A 114 12.20 -22.73 22.04
CA GLY A 114 12.39 -24.17 22.19
C GLY A 114 13.88 -24.43 22.23
#